data_AF-A0A8C8SC71-F1
#
_entry.id   AF-A0A8C8SC71-F1
#
_cell.length_a   1.000
_cell.length_b   1.000
_cell.length_c   1.000
_cell.angle_alpha   90.00
_cell.angle_beta   90.00
_cell.angle_gamma   90.00
#
_symmetry.space_group_name_H-M   'P 1'
#
loop_
_entity.id
_entity.type
_entity.pdbx_description
1 polymer ?
#
loop_
_entity_poly.entity_id
_entity_poly.type
_entity_poly.pdbx_seq_one_letter_code
_entity_poly.pdbx_strand_id
1 'polypeptide(L)'
;MAASVRRYGAARLLLVVGLLAGPGALARRGEVKALTDGTWRELLQGEWMVEFYAPWCPACQNLQPEWEKFAEWGEDLEVNIAKVDVTEQPGLSGRFVITALPTIYHCKDGEFRRYQGQRTKNDFINFISDQEWKSVEPISSWFGPCSFLMTSMSALFQLSMWIRHCHNYFTENIGIPVWGSYAIFALATLFSGLILGLIMVFLADCLCPSKRHRPQQYPYQKKLTPETAHLLKKLDEEQEADEEDISDDEAENKDMSDRDSSTNAVRQRPVNLAAATDKS
;
A
#
# COMPACT_ATOMS: atom_id res chain seq x y z
N MET A 1 73.91 65.59 -39.62
CA MET A 1 73.87 64.92 -38.30
C MET A 1 72.61 65.35 -37.60
N ALA A 2 71.78 64.39 -37.13
CA ALA A 2 70.89 64.49 -35.96
C ALA A 2 69.82 65.62 -35.95
N ALA A 3 68.62 65.47 -35.40
CA ALA A 3 67.92 64.35 -34.80
C ALA A 3 66.48 64.81 -34.51
N SER A 4 65.60 63.82 -34.45
CA SER A 4 64.49 63.74 -33.48
C SER A 4 63.29 64.68 -33.66
N VAL A 5 62.39 64.22 -34.53
CA VAL A 5 60.94 64.36 -34.34
C VAL A 5 60.55 63.64 -33.03
N ARG A 6 59.89 64.32 -32.09
CA ARG A 6 59.04 63.64 -31.08
C ARG A 6 57.64 64.22 -31.10
N ARG A 7 56.74 63.35 -31.57
CA ARG A 7 55.29 63.52 -31.69
C ARG A 7 54.62 63.28 -30.34
N TYR A 8 53.54 64.03 -30.14
CA TYR A 8 52.58 63.99 -29.05
C TYR A 8 52.07 62.56 -28.77
N GLY A 9 51.95 62.24 -27.48
CA GLY A 9 51.34 61.01 -27.00
C GLY A 9 49.85 60.98 -27.30
N ALA A 10 49.40 59.95 -28.02
CA ALA A 10 48.00 59.60 -28.13
C ALA A 10 47.73 58.41 -27.21
N ALA A 11 46.92 58.66 -26.17
CA ALA A 11 46.42 57.66 -25.24
C ALA A 11 45.57 56.63 -26.00
N ARG A 12 45.90 55.35 -25.85
CA ARG A 12 45.13 54.23 -26.39
C ARG A 12 43.91 53.97 -25.49
N LEU A 13 42.73 54.30 -25.99
CA LEU A 13 41.45 53.88 -25.43
C LEU A 13 41.22 52.41 -25.81
N LEU A 14 41.38 51.49 -24.86
CA LEU A 14 40.98 50.08 -25.03
C LEU A 14 39.53 49.93 -24.56
N LEU A 15 38.62 49.75 -25.52
CA LEU A 15 37.21 49.45 -25.29
C LEU A 15 37.10 47.94 -25.04
N VAL A 16 37.06 47.54 -23.77
CA VAL A 16 36.76 46.16 -23.37
C VAL A 16 35.25 45.99 -23.45
N VAL A 17 34.77 45.38 -24.54
CA VAL A 17 33.39 44.90 -24.64
C VAL A 17 33.28 43.66 -23.75
N GLY A 18 32.71 43.84 -22.57
CA GLY A 18 32.35 42.75 -21.67
C GLY A 18 31.19 41.97 -22.25
N LEU A 19 31.47 40.77 -22.76
CA LEU A 19 30.46 39.77 -23.06
C LEU A 19 29.83 39.32 -21.73
N LEU A 20 28.65 39.84 -21.41
CA LEU A 20 27.77 39.25 -20.40
C LEU A 20 27.17 37.96 -21.00
N ALA A 21 27.98 36.90 -21.01
CA ALA A 21 27.47 35.55 -21.08
C ALA A 21 26.79 35.27 -19.74
N GLY A 22 25.49 35.58 -19.65
CA GLY A 22 24.65 35.00 -18.61
C GLY A 22 24.70 33.47 -18.74
N PRO A 23 24.59 32.72 -17.64
CA PRO A 23 24.39 31.28 -17.73
C PRO A 23 23.00 31.06 -18.34
N GLY A 24 22.94 31.04 -19.68
CA GLY A 24 21.87 30.35 -20.37
C GLY A 24 21.97 28.91 -19.90
N ALA A 25 20.99 28.47 -19.10
CA ALA A 25 20.72 27.07 -18.91
C ALA A 25 20.48 26.50 -20.32
N LEU A 26 21.52 25.96 -20.93
CA LEU A 26 21.40 25.07 -22.05
C LEU A 26 20.67 23.85 -21.48
N ALA A 27 19.33 23.89 -21.54
CA ALA A 27 18.51 22.74 -21.22
C ALA A 27 19.09 21.57 -22.03
N ARG A 28 19.55 20.55 -21.31
CA ARG A 28 20.30 19.46 -21.91
C ARG A 28 19.29 18.61 -22.66
N ARG A 29 19.32 18.69 -24.00
CA ARG A 29 18.50 17.85 -24.87
C ARG A 29 18.64 16.38 -24.44
N GLY A 30 17.54 15.75 -24.08
CA GLY A 30 17.51 14.33 -23.69
C GLY A 30 17.80 14.01 -22.23
N GLU A 31 17.59 14.93 -21.30
CA GLU A 31 17.72 14.62 -19.87
C GLU A 31 16.57 13.74 -19.35
N VAL A 32 16.91 12.53 -18.90
CA VAL A 32 15.98 11.66 -18.16
C VAL A 32 15.79 12.20 -16.75
N LYS A 33 14.57 12.64 -16.42
CA LYS A 33 14.25 13.20 -15.11
C LYS A 33 14.17 12.11 -14.03
N ALA A 34 14.91 12.27 -12.94
CA ALA A 34 14.77 11.39 -11.77
C ALA A 34 13.58 11.83 -10.92
N LEU A 35 12.58 10.95 -10.75
CA LEU A 35 11.39 11.23 -9.95
C LEU A 35 11.52 10.66 -8.54
N THR A 36 11.01 11.42 -7.58
CA THR A 36 11.03 11.10 -6.14
C THR A 36 9.63 11.17 -5.56
N ASP A 37 9.46 10.68 -4.33
CA ASP A 37 8.21 10.82 -3.56
C ASP A 37 7.73 12.28 -3.43
N GLY A 38 8.62 13.27 -3.57
CA GLY A 38 8.29 14.70 -3.58
C GLY A 38 7.84 15.25 -4.94
N THR A 39 8.31 14.68 -6.05
CA THR A 39 8.16 15.25 -7.40
C THR A 39 7.21 14.48 -8.32
N TRP A 40 6.80 13.25 -7.96
CA TRP A 40 5.96 12.41 -8.83
C TRP A 40 4.63 13.05 -9.27
N ARG A 41 4.12 14.05 -8.55
CA ARG A 41 2.87 14.75 -8.91
C ARG A 41 2.97 15.50 -10.24
N GLU A 42 4.17 15.79 -10.71
CA GLU A 42 4.41 16.36 -12.04
C GLU A 42 3.90 15.44 -13.16
N LEU A 43 3.84 14.12 -12.92
CA LEU A 43 3.28 13.15 -13.86
C LEU A 43 1.80 13.41 -14.17
N LEU A 44 1.09 14.12 -13.30
CA LEU A 44 -0.33 14.41 -13.47
C LEU A 44 -0.61 15.47 -14.54
N GLN A 45 0.42 16.10 -15.11
CA GLN A 45 0.29 17.20 -16.06
C GLN A 45 1.14 16.93 -17.30
N GLY A 46 0.53 17.02 -18.48
CA GLY A 46 1.20 16.77 -19.74
C GLY A 46 1.46 15.30 -19.99
N GLU A 47 2.38 15.00 -20.91
CA GLU A 47 2.71 13.64 -21.34
C GLU A 47 4.07 13.20 -20.80
N TRP A 48 4.11 12.01 -20.21
CA TRP A 48 5.27 11.43 -19.55
C TRP A 48 5.43 9.95 -19.90
N MET A 49 6.68 9.53 -20.02
CA MET A 49 7.09 8.13 -20.04
C MET A 49 8.00 7.89 -18.84
N VAL A 50 7.63 6.94 -17.97
CA VAL A 50 8.32 6.69 -16.69
C VAL A 50 8.76 5.25 -16.60
N GLU A 51 10.05 5.01 -16.41
CA GLU A 51 10.61 3.70 -16.10
C GLU A 51 10.80 3.51 -14.59
N PHE A 52 10.28 2.42 -14.05
CA PHE A 52 10.60 1.93 -12.71
C PHE A 52 11.69 0.86 -12.82
N TYR A 53 12.84 1.12 -12.19
CA TYR A 53 14.03 0.27 -12.27
C TYR A 53 14.65 0.02 -10.90
N ALA A 54 15.59 -0.94 -10.84
CA ALA A 54 16.48 -1.12 -9.71
C ALA A 54 17.93 -1.33 -10.20
N PRO A 55 18.95 -0.79 -9.50
CA PRO A 55 20.34 -0.82 -9.96
C PRO A 55 20.93 -2.23 -10.02
N TRP A 56 20.44 -3.15 -9.20
CA TRP A 56 20.86 -4.55 -9.18
C TRP A 56 20.14 -5.43 -10.21
N CYS A 57 19.15 -4.91 -10.93
CA CYS A 57 18.34 -5.70 -11.86
C CYS A 57 19.01 -5.79 -13.24
N PRO A 58 19.42 -6.98 -13.72
CA PRO A 58 20.11 -7.12 -15.01
C PRO A 58 19.26 -6.68 -16.21
N ALA A 59 17.94 -6.95 -16.17
CA ALA A 59 17.03 -6.52 -17.23
C ALA A 59 16.89 -4.99 -17.31
N CYS A 60 17.00 -4.29 -16.18
CA CYS A 60 17.00 -2.82 -16.15
C CYS A 60 18.31 -2.27 -16.72
N GLN A 61 19.45 -2.86 -16.37
CA GLN A 61 20.75 -2.45 -16.91
C GLN A 61 20.80 -2.57 -18.44
N ASN A 62 20.17 -3.61 -19.01
CA ASN A 62 20.05 -3.77 -20.46
C ASN A 62 19.11 -2.73 -21.11
N LEU A 63 18.12 -2.23 -20.38
CA LEU A 63 17.17 -1.23 -20.86
C LEU A 63 17.72 0.20 -20.81
N GLN A 64 18.55 0.52 -19.79
CA GLN A 64 19.14 1.86 -19.63
C GLN A 64 19.68 2.50 -20.92
N PRO A 65 20.51 1.84 -21.75
CA PRO A 65 21.03 2.48 -22.96
C PRO A 65 19.94 2.77 -24.00
N GLU A 66 18.88 1.96 -24.07
CA GLU A 66 17.75 2.23 -24.97
C GLU A 66 16.85 3.34 -24.43
N TRP A 67 16.69 3.42 -23.10
CA TRP A 67 15.92 4.48 -22.44
C TRP A 67 16.59 5.85 -22.58
N GLU A 68 17.92 5.91 -22.41
CA GLU A 68 18.70 7.15 -22.60
C GLU A 68 18.64 7.64 -24.05
N LYS A 69 18.79 6.74 -25.03
CA LYS A 69 18.63 7.11 -26.45
C LYS A 69 17.22 7.55 -26.79
N PHE A 70 16.20 6.96 -26.16
CA PHE A 70 14.81 7.41 -26.34
C PHE A 70 14.62 8.81 -25.76
N ALA A 71 15.23 9.11 -24.62
CA ALA A 71 15.13 10.41 -23.98
C ALA A 71 15.59 11.56 -24.88
N GLU A 72 16.60 11.35 -25.71
CA GLU A 72 17.08 12.32 -26.72
C GLU A 72 15.98 12.82 -27.67
N TRP A 73 14.92 12.05 -27.86
CA TRP A 73 13.77 12.37 -28.72
C TRP A 73 12.59 12.98 -27.95
N GLY A 74 12.68 13.12 -26.63
CA GLY A 74 11.58 13.61 -25.79
C GLY A 74 11.09 15.00 -26.20
N GLU A 75 12.02 15.93 -26.41
CA GLU A 75 11.68 17.29 -26.87
C GLU A 75 11.04 17.29 -28.26
N ASP A 76 11.53 16.45 -29.18
CA ASP A 76 11.01 16.35 -30.55
C ASP A 76 9.60 15.74 -30.61
N LEU A 77 9.28 14.89 -29.64
CA LEU A 77 7.98 14.19 -29.51
C LEU A 77 7.03 14.87 -28.51
N GLU A 78 7.43 15.99 -27.91
CA GLU A 78 6.68 16.69 -26.85
C GLU A 78 6.30 15.79 -25.65
N VAL A 79 7.19 14.85 -25.29
CA VAL A 79 7.02 13.92 -24.17
C VAL A 79 8.17 14.05 -23.17
N ASN A 80 7.84 14.04 -21.88
CA ASN A 80 8.85 14.05 -20.82
C ASN A 80 9.27 12.61 -20.48
N ILE A 81 10.57 12.34 -20.40
CA ILE A 81 11.09 11.02 -20.01
C ILE A 81 11.60 11.07 -18.58
N ALA A 82 11.17 10.12 -17.76
CA ALA A 82 11.57 10.00 -16.37
C ALA A 82 11.95 8.58 -15.97
N LYS A 83 12.65 8.48 -14.85
CA LYS A 83 12.99 7.21 -14.19
C LYS A 83 12.78 7.29 -12.68
N VAL A 84 12.42 6.16 -12.08
CA VAL A 84 12.22 5.98 -10.64
C VAL A 84 13.04 4.79 -10.18
N ASP A 85 13.94 5.02 -9.22
CA ASP A 85 14.64 3.94 -8.52
C ASP A 85 13.75 3.41 -7.39
N VAL A 86 13.26 2.18 -7.52
CA VAL A 86 12.37 1.58 -6.51
C VAL A 86 13.11 1.19 -5.22
N THR A 87 14.44 1.18 -5.22
CA THR A 87 15.25 0.90 -4.03
C THR A 87 15.36 2.12 -3.13
N GLU A 88 15.39 3.32 -3.73
CA GLU A 88 15.43 4.58 -2.99
C GLU A 88 14.03 5.15 -2.72
N GLN A 89 13.05 4.85 -3.58
CA GLN A 89 11.69 5.39 -3.52
C GLN A 89 10.65 4.28 -3.26
N PRO A 90 10.63 3.64 -2.07
CA PRO A 90 9.69 2.57 -1.77
C PRO A 90 8.23 3.03 -1.74
N GLY A 91 7.99 4.31 -1.42
CA GLY A 91 6.66 4.93 -1.46
C GLY A 91 6.07 4.94 -2.87
N LEU A 92 6.88 5.30 -3.88
CA LEU A 92 6.49 5.24 -5.29
C LEU A 92 6.25 3.81 -5.77
N SER A 93 7.07 2.85 -5.34
CA SER A 93 6.87 1.44 -5.65
C SER A 93 5.49 0.94 -5.21
N GLY A 94 5.09 1.27 -3.97
CA GLY A 94 3.76 0.94 -3.46
C GLY A 94 2.63 1.71 -4.15
N ARG A 95 2.84 3.01 -4.44
CA ARG A 95 1.83 3.88 -5.07
C ARG A 95 1.48 3.46 -6.50
N PHE A 96 2.44 2.95 -7.25
CA PHE A 96 2.25 2.46 -8.63
C PHE A 96 2.10 0.93 -8.71
N VAL A 97 2.07 0.25 -7.56
CA VAL A 97 1.97 -1.21 -7.41
C VAL A 97 2.98 -1.93 -8.31
N ILE A 98 4.26 -1.56 -8.18
CA ILE A 98 5.33 -2.15 -8.98
C ILE A 98 5.62 -3.56 -8.46
N THR A 99 5.20 -4.57 -9.22
CA THR A 99 5.38 -5.99 -8.88
C THR A 99 6.53 -6.65 -9.63
N ALA A 100 6.97 -6.06 -10.75
CA ALA A 100 8.04 -6.56 -11.60
C ALA A 100 8.88 -5.41 -12.17
N LEU A 101 10.13 -5.70 -12.52
CA LEU A 101 11.07 -4.74 -13.09
C LEU A 101 11.68 -5.26 -14.40
N PRO A 102 12.00 -4.38 -15.37
CA PRO A 102 11.55 -2.98 -15.42
C PRO A 102 10.05 -2.89 -15.72
N THR A 103 9.37 -1.91 -15.15
CA THR A 103 7.97 -1.57 -15.49
C THR A 103 7.92 -0.15 -16.02
N ILE A 104 7.24 0.04 -17.15
CA ILE A 104 7.12 1.34 -17.79
C ILE A 104 5.66 1.77 -17.79
N TYR A 105 5.43 3.02 -17.42
CA TYR A 105 4.14 3.67 -17.50
C TYR A 105 4.21 4.87 -18.46
N HIS A 106 3.21 4.94 -19.32
CA HIS A 106 2.83 6.17 -20.01
C HIS A 106 1.84 6.92 -19.13
N CYS A 107 2.04 8.21 -18.95
CA CYS A 107 1.09 9.07 -18.27
C CYS A 107 0.74 10.26 -19.15
N LYS A 108 -0.55 10.55 -19.27
CA LYS A 108 -1.04 11.72 -19.99
C LYS A 108 -2.16 12.36 -19.19
N ASP A 109 -1.92 13.56 -18.69
CA ASP A 109 -2.89 14.36 -17.93
C ASP A 109 -3.56 13.58 -16.78
N GLY A 110 -2.76 12.77 -16.08
CA GLY A 110 -3.21 11.95 -14.94
C GLY A 110 -3.82 10.59 -15.32
N GLU A 111 -3.94 10.27 -16.60
CA GLU A 111 -4.27 8.92 -17.05
C GLU A 111 -3.00 8.09 -17.19
N PHE A 112 -2.95 6.96 -16.50
CA PHE A 112 -1.78 6.07 -16.51
C PHE A 112 -2.07 4.83 -17.35
N ARG A 113 -1.13 4.45 -18.20
CA ARG A 113 -1.21 3.26 -19.08
C ARG A 113 0.06 2.45 -18.92
N ARG A 114 -0.07 1.15 -18.66
CA ARG A 114 1.10 0.27 -18.57
C ARG A 114 1.60 -0.05 -19.97
N TYR A 115 2.86 0.24 -20.26
CA TYR A 115 3.47 -0.12 -21.54
C TYR A 115 3.73 -1.63 -21.62
N GLN A 116 3.33 -2.25 -22.73
CA GLN A 116 3.44 -3.70 -22.96
C GLN A 116 4.21 -4.05 -24.25
N GLY A 117 4.73 -3.05 -24.96
CA GLY A 117 5.47 -3.25 -26.21
C GLY A 117 6.92 -3.70 -26.00
N GLN A 118 7.65 -3.80 -27.11
CA GLN A 118 9.07 -4.10 -27.10
C GLN A 118 9.85 -2.92 -26.51
N ARG A 119 10.87 -3.20 -25.69
CA ARG A 119 11.58 -2.16 -24.95
C ARG A 119 12.80 -1.65 -25.74
N THR A 120 12.58 -1.25 -26.98
CA THR A 120 13.60 -0.66 -27.84
C THR A 120 13.31 0.82 -28.07
N LYS A 121 14.35 1.60 -28.38
CA LYS A 121 14.20 3.02 -28.70
C LYS A 121 13.13 3.29 -29.77
N ASN A 122 13.13 2.51 -30.84
CA ASN A 122 12.22 2.74 -31.97
C ASN A 122 10.76 2.47 -31.59
N ASP A 123 10.50 1.43 -30.79
CA ASP A 123 9.16 1.12 -30.32
C ASP A 123 8.64 2.21 -29.37
N PHE A 124 9.48 2.80 -28.52
CA PHE A 124 9.08 3.94 -27.70
C PHE A 124 8.72 5.17 -28.54
N ILE A 125 9.52 5.46 -29.57
CA ILE A 125 9.24 6.57 -30.49
C ILE A 125 7.90 6.35 -31.20
N ASN A 126 7.69 5.16 -31.77
CA ASN A 126 6.45 4.83 -32.49
C ASN A 126 5.24 4.88 -31.55
N PHE A 127 5.37 4.36 -30.33
CA PHE A 127 4.29 4.36 -29.35
C PHE A 127 3.75 5.77 -29.05
N ILE A 128 4.65 6.78 -29.01
CA ILE A 128 4.29 8.19 -28.79
C ILE A 128 3.85 8.86 -30.10
N SER A 129 4.66 8.76 -31.16
CA SER A 129 4.42 9.38 -32.46
C SER A 129 3.10 8.94 -33.10
N ASP A 130 2.87 7.62 -33.13
CA ASP A 130 1.71 7.02 -33.77
C ASP A 130 0.51 6.93 -32.80
N GLN A 131 0.69 7.41 -31.57
CA GLN A 131 -0.32 7.44 -30.52
C GLN A 131 -0.92 6.05 -30.22
N GLU A 132 -0.09 5.01 -30.31
CA GLU A 132 -0.49 3.63 -30.02
C GLU A 132 -1.05 3.48 -28.60
N TRP A 133 -0.64 4.35 -27.67
CA TRP A 133 -1.19 4.46 -26.31
C TRP A 133 -2.72 4.61 -26.27
N LYS A 134 -3.36 5.13 -27.31
CA LYS A 134 -4.84 5.22 -27.40
C LYS A 134 -5.52 3.85 -27.41
N SER A 135 -4.82 2.83 -27.91
CA SER A 135 -5.30 1.44 -27.92
C SER A 135 -5.06 0.70 -26.60
N VAL A 136 -4.23 1.27 -25.71
CA VAL A 136 -3.92 0.70 -24.40
C VAL A 136 -4.91 1.21 -23.38
N GLU A 137 -5.57 0.28 -22.68
CA GLU A 137 -6.51 0.61 -21.63
C GLU A 137 -5.81 1.35 -20.47
N PRO A 138 -6.35 2.51 -20.04
CA PRO A 138 -5.83 3.21 -18.88
C PRO A 138 -6.15 2.43 -17.59
N ILE A 139 -5.26 2.57 -16.61
CA ILE A 139 -5.50 2.07 -15.26
C ILE A 139 -6.72 2.79 -14.70
N SER A 140 -7.65 2.02 -14.12
CA SER A 140 -8.82 2.61 -13.48
C SER A 140 -8.41 3.61 -12.39
N SER A 141 -9.20 4.67 -12.22
CA SER A 141 -8.96 5.72 -11.23
C SER A 141 -8.87 5.19 -9.78
N TRP A 142 -9.52 4.06 -9.48
CA TRP A 142 -9.43 3.39 -8.17
C TRP A 142 -8.03 2.85 -7.86
N PHE A 143 -7.34 2.34 -8.88
CA PHE A 143 -5.96 1.85 -8.80
C PHE A 143 -4.93 2.89 -9.24
N GLY A 144 -5.35 4.13 -9.53
CA GLY A 144 -4.45 5.22 -9.90
C GLY A 144 -3.66 5.74 -8.69
N PRO A 145 -2.46 6.32 -8.91
CA PRO A 145 -1.55 6.76 -7.84
C PRO A 145 -2.13 7.86 -6.92
N CYS A 146 -3.15 8.58 -7.40
CA CYS A 146 -3.89 9.58 -6.64
C CYS A 146 -5.01 9.01 -5.76
N SER A 147 -5.32 7.71 -5.86
CA SER A 147 -6.41 7.12 -5.09
C SER A 147 -6.04 7.00 -3.61
N PHE A 148 -7.08 6.98 -2.76
CA PHE A 148 -6.90 6.73 -1.33
C PHE A 148 -6.23 5.37 -1.08
N LEU A 149 -6.62 4.35 -1.85
CA LEU A 149 -6.05 3.01 -1.75
C LEU A 149 -4.54 3.03 -2.05
N MET A 150 -4.12 3.70 -3.13
CA MET A 150 -2.70 3.77 -3.48
C MET A 150 -1.89 4.62 -2.50
N THR A 151 -2.50 5.64 -1.91
CA THR A 151 -1.89 6.41 -0.82
C THR A 151 -1.69 5.53 0.42
N SER A 152 -2.67 4.69 0.76
CA SER A 152 -2.52 3.69 1.83
C SER A 152 -1.45 2.67 1.51
N MET A 153 -1.38 2.15 0.29
CA MET A 153 -0.34 1.19 -0.12
C MET A 153 1.06 1.81 -0.04
N SER A 154 1.22 3.05 -0.51
CA SER A 154 2.46 3.82 -0.40
C SER A 154 2.91 3.96 1.07
N ALA A 155 1.99 4.31 1.96
CA ALA A 155 2.27 4.42 3.39
C ALA A 155 2.67 3.07 4.02
N LEU A 156 2.00 1.97 3.64
CA LEU A 156 2.35 0.63 4.11
C LEU A 156 3.74 0.19 3.66
N PHE A 157 4.13 0.49 2.42
CA PHE A 157 5.46 0.20 1.90
C PHE A 157 6.54 1.02 2.61
N GLN A 158 6.29 2.31 2.84
CA GLN A 158 7.22 3.13 3.61
C GLN A 158 7.34 2.64 5.05
N LEU A 159 6.22 2.27 5.69
CA LEU A 159 6.21 1.69 7.03
C LEU A 159 7.01 0.38 7.08
N SER A 160 6.84 -0.52 6.10
CA SER A 160 7.57 -1.79 6.07
C SER A 160 9.09 -1.57 5.93
N MET A 161 9.49 -0.63 5.06
CA MET A 161 10.90 -0.28 4.89
C MET A 161 11.49 0.42 6.11
N TRP A 162 10.70 1.24 6.81
CA TRP A 162 11.11 1.85 8.06
C TRP A 162 11.31 0.82 9.17
N ILE A 163 10.38 -0.13 9.34
CA ILE A 163 10.52 -1.24 10.30
C ILE A 163 11.80 -2.03 10.00
N ARG A 164 12.07 -2.34 8.73
CA ARG A 164 13.31 -3.03 8.33
C ARG A 164 14.56 -2.24 8.69
N HIS A 165 14.57 -0.92 8.47
CA HIS A 165 15.68 -0.06 8.88
C HIS A 165 15.88 -0.06 10.40
N CYS A 166 14.81 0.06 11.18
CA CYS A 166 14.89 -0.02 12.63
C CYS A 166 15.40 -1.38 13.11
N HIS A 167 14.97 -2.48 12.48
CA HIS A 167 15.45 -3.83 12.79
C HIS A 167 16.96 -3.93 12.57
N ASN A 168 17.44 -3.55 11.39
CA ASN A 168 18.86 -3.58 11.05
C ASN A 168 19.66 -2.66 11.98
N TYR A 169 19.13 -1.48 12.32
CA TYR A 169 19.78 -0.59 13.28
C TYR A 169 19.91 -1.24 14.67
N PHE A 170 18.88 -1.92 15.16
CA PHE A 170 18.95 -2.61 16.45
C PHE A 170 19.91 -3.80 16.44
N THR A 171 19.98 -4.56 15.35
CA THR A 171 20.83 -5.74 15.24
C THR A 171 22.29 -5.40 14.94
N GLU A 172 22.55 -4.43 14.06
CA GLU A 172 23.90 -4.07 13.61
C GLU A 172 24.54 -3.00 14.49
N ASN A 173 23.82 -1.92 14.85
CA ASN A 173 24.41 -0.80 15.61
C ASN A 173 24.34 -1.00 17.12
N ILE A 174 23.22 -1.51 17.66
CA ILE A 174 23.05 -1.74 19.10
C ILE A 174 23.54 -3.15 19.49
N GLY A 175 23.67 -4.07 18.53
CA GLY A 175 24.11 -5.44 18.77
C GLY A 175 23.05 -6.30 19.47
N ILE A 176 21.78 -5.89 19.44
CA ILE A 176 20.68 -6.67 20.01
C ILE A 176 20.52 -7.93 19.14
N PRO A 177 20.38 -9.13 19.73
CA PRO A 177 20.09 -10.32 18.97
C PRO A 177 18.75 -10.18 18.23
N VAL A 178 18.62 -10.86 17.09
CA VAL A 178 17.45 -10.79 16.20
C VAL A 178 16.12 -10.97 16.97
N TRP A 179 16.04 -11.94 17.90
CA TRP A 179 14.84 -12.17 18.71
C TRP A 179 14.47 -10.98 19.62
N GLY A 180 15.47 -10.25 20.13
CA GLY A 180 15.25 -9.08 20.98
C GLY A 180 14.62 -7.93 20.22
N SER A 181 15.06 -7.70 18.98
CA SER A 181 14.45 -6.70 18.11
C SER A 181 12.98 -7.02 17.80
N TYR A 182 12.65 -8.30 17.57
CA TYR A 182 11.26 -8.73 17.35
C TYR A 182 10.40 -8.56 18.61
N ALA A 183 10.95 -8.82 19.80
CA ALA A 183 10.25 -8.56 21.05
C ALA A 183 9.91 -7.06 21.23
N ILE A 184 10.84 -6.17 20.88
CA ILE A 184 10.61 -4.71 20.91
C ILE A 184 9.49 -4.32 19.94
N PHE A 185 9.53 -4.81 18.70
CA PHE A 185 8.47 -4.54 17.73
C PHE A 185 7.11 -5.08 18.19
N ALA A 186 7.07 -6.29 18.77
CA ALA A 186 5.84 -6.88 19.28
C ALA A 186 5.23 -6.06 20.43
N LEU A 187 6.05 -5.55 21.35
CA LEU A 187 5.59 -4.67 22.42
C LEU A 187 5.09 -3.33 21.86
N ALA A 188 5.80 -2.75 20.88
CA ALA A 188 5.40 -1.50 20.24
C ALA A 188 4.08 -1.64 19.47
N THR A 189 3.86 -2.75 18.75
CA THR A 189 2.59 -3.01 18.05
C THR A 189 1.44 -3.26 19.01
N LEU A 190 1.66 -3.98 20.11
CA LEU A 190 0.65 -4.16 21.16
C LEU A 190 0.26 -2.83 21.81
N PHE A 191 1.23 -2.00 22.17
CA PHE A 191 0.99 -0.72 22.81
C PHE A 191 0.29 0.27 21.89
N SER A 192 0.76 0.39 20.64
CA SER A 192 0.10 1.24 19.64
C SER A 192 -1.32 0.75 19.31
N GLY A 193 -1.53 -0.56 19.22
CA GLY A 193 -2.87 -1.15 19.02
C GLY A 193 -3.82 -0.85 20.18
N LEU A 194 -3.34 -0.95 21.41
CA LEU A 194 -4.12 -0.60 22.61
C LEU A 194 -4.49 0.89 22.62
N ILE A 195 -3.55 1.77 22.31
CA ILE A 195 -3.82 3.22 22.21
C ILE A 195 -4.84 3.51 21.11
N LEU A 196 -4.65 2.96 19.91
CA LEU A 196 -5.57 3.16 18.79
C LEU A 196 -6.98 2.63 19.11
N GLY A 197 -7.07 1.51 19.82
CA GLY A 197 -8.34 0.96 20.31
C GLY A 197 -9.04 1.90 21.31
N LEU A 198 -8.32 2.43 22.30
CA LEU A 198 -8.87 3.40 23.26
C LEU A 198 -9.33 4.69 22.57
N ILE A 199 -8.54 5.20 21.63
CA ILE A 199 -8.92 6.38 20.82
C ILE A 199 -10.19 6.07 20.01
N MET A 200 -10.29 4.88 19.40
CA MET A 200 -11.46 4.51 18.60
C MET A 200 -12.73 4.45 19.45
N VAL A 201 -12.67 3.85 20.65
CA VAL A 201 -13.79 3.85 21.60
C VAL A 201 -14.17 5.27 21.99
N PHE A 202 -13.19 6.12 22.32
CA PHE A 202 -13.45 7.52 22.67
C PHE A 202 -14.13 8.29 21.53
N LEU A 203 -13.66 8.11 20.29
CA LEU A 203 -14.29 8.71 19.11
C LEU A 203 -15.71 8.17 18.88
N ALA A 204 -15.95 6.88 19.11
CA ALA A 204 -17.28 6.29 19.01
C ALA A 204 -18.24 6.88 20.06
N ASP A 205 -17.78 7.09 21.30
CA ASP A 205 -18.55 7.74 22.36
C ASP A 205 -18.83 9.23 22.05
N CYS A 206 -17.90 9.91 21.37
CA CYS A 206 -18.10 11.28 20.87
C CYS A 206 -19.09 11.37 19.70
N LEU A 207 -19.04 10.43 18.75
CA LEU A 207 -19.87 10.43 17.53
C LEU A 207 -21.28 9.90 17.77
N CYS A 208 -21.42 8.93 18.67
CA CYS A 208 -22.68 8.37 19.11
C CYS A 208 -22.86 8.72 20.59
N PRO A 209 -23.29 9.94 20.95
CA PRO A 209 -23.64 10.23 22.33
C PRO A 209 -24.78 9.28 22.69
N SER A 210 -24.44 8.25 23.47
CA SER A 210 -25.41 7.28 23.95
C SER A 210 -26.51 8.09 24.62
N LYS A 211 -27.68 8.15 23.98
CA LYS A 211 -28.90 8.66 24.60
C LYS A 211 -29.16 7.70 25.75
N ARG A 212 -28.59 8.04 26.90
CA ARG A 212 -28.74 7.34 28.16
C ARG A 212 -30.23 7.07 28.35
N HIS A 213 -30.56 5.78 28.38
CA HIS A 213 -31.88 5.28 28.69
C HIS A 213 -32.39 6.00 29.94
N ARG A 214 -33.45 6.80 29.79
CA ARG A 214 -34.19 7.38 30.92
C ARG A 214 -34.76 6.18 31.70
N PRO A 215 -34.51 5.99 33.00
CA PRO A 215 -35.20 4.95 33.74
C PRO A 215 -36.71 5.25 33.67
N GLN A 216 -37.46 4.29 33.14
CA GLN A 216 -38.89 4.42 32.92
C GLN A 216 -39.60 4.32 34.28
N GLN A 217 -40.07 5.46 34.78
CA GLN A 217 -40.88 5.55 35.99
C GLN A 217 -42.28 4.99 35.67
N TYR A 218 -42.55 3.76 36.09
CA TYR A 218 -43.88 3.17 35.99
C TYR A 218 -44.76 3.66 37.14
N PRO A 219 -45.98 4.17 36.88
CA PRO A 219 -46.97 4.39 37.91
C PRO A 219 -47.89 3.15 38.05
N TYR A 220 -48.41 2.98 39.27
CA TYR A 220 -49.68 2.33 39.60
C TYR A 220 -49.66 0.93 40.24
N GLN A 221 -49.86 0.96 41.56
CA GLN A 221 -50.10 -0.13 42.50
C GLN A 221 -51.50 -0.75 42.27
N LYS A 222 -51.58 -2.05 41.98
CA LYS A 222 -52.84 -2.81 42.02
C LYS A 222 -52.79 -3.77 43.21
N LYS A 223 -53.71 -3.59 44.17
CA LYS A 223 -53.86 -4.44 45.36
C LYS A 223 -54.05 -5.90 44.92
N LEU A 224 -53.11 -6.76 45.33
CA LEU A 224 -53.19 -8.20 45.18
C LEU A 224 -54.10 -8.74 46.29
N THR A 225 -55.16 -9.48 45.94
CA THR A 225 -56.05 -10.11 46.92
C THR A 225 -55.32 -11.24 47.66
N PRO A 226 -55.59 -11.46 48.95
CA PRO A 226 -54.85 -12.41 49.78
C PRO A 226 -54.92 -13.87 49.28
N GLU A 227 -55.96 -14.25 48.52
CA GLU A 227 -56.03 -15.56 47.86
C GLU A 227 -54.95 -15.77 46.80
N THR A 228 -54.66 -14.74 45.99
CA THR A 228 -53.64 -14.86 44.92
C THR A 228 -52.22 -14.95 45.47
N ALA A 229 -51.96 -14.35 46.64
CA ALA A 229 -50.68 -14.48 47.33
C ALA A 229 -50.49 -15.89 47.93
N HIS A 230 -51.56 -16.51 48.40
CA HIS A 230 -51.51 -17.85 48.99
C HIS A 230 -51.35 -18.95 47.93
N LEU A 231 -51.89 -18.74 46.72
CA LEU A 231 -51.68 -19.66 45.59
C LEU A 231 -50.25 -19.62 45.06
N LEU A 232 -49.65 -18.44 44.95
CA LEU A 232 -48.24 -18.29 44.57
C LEU A 232 -47.31 -18.95 45.58
N LYS A 233 -47.58 -18.76 46.88
CA LYS A 233 -46.77 -19.39 47.93
C LYS A 233 -46.87 -20.91 47.92
N LYS A 234 -48.05 -21.45 47.60
CA LYS A 234 -48.24 -22.90 47.50
C LYS A 234 -47.55 -23.51 46.28
N LEU A 235 -47.48 -22.76 45.18
CA LEU A 235 -46.75 -23.17 43.98
C LEU A 235 -45.23 -23.13 44.20
N ASP A 236 -44.73 -22.14 44.93
CA ASP A 236 -43.30 -22.06 45.28
C ASP A 236 -42.88 -23.18 46.25
N GLU A 237 -43.72 -23.51 47.25
CA GLU A 237 -43.45 -24.60 48.21
C GLU A 237 -43.52 -26.00 47.56
N GLU A 238 -44.36 -26.20 46.53
CA GLU A 238 -44.40 -27.45 45.74
C GLU A 238 -43.21 -27.56 44.77
N GLN A 239 -42.60 -26.44 44.37
CA GLN A 239 -41.46 -26.42 43.45
C GLN A 239 -40.11 -26.59 44.16
N GLU A 240 -39.97 -26.15 45.42
CA GLU A 240 -38.77 -26.39 46.24
C GLU A 240 -38.65 -27.84 46.74
N ALA A 241 -39.77 -28.56 46.91
CA ALA A 241 -39.74 -29.95 47.38
C ALA A 241 -39.22 -30.96 46.32
N ASP A 242 -39.21 -30.60 45.04
CA ASP A 242 -38.73 -31.45 43.95
C ASP A 242 -37.22 -31.30 43.67
N GLU A 243 -36.54 -30.26 44.20
CA GLU A 243 -35.09 -30.04 43.96
C GLU A 243 -34.15 -30.66 45.02
N GLU A 244 -34.63 -31.08 46.19
CA GLU A 244 -33.77 -31.65 47.24
C GLU A 244 -33.43 -33.16 47.06
N ASP A 245 -34.00 -33.85 46.08
CA ASP A 245 -33.83 -35.32 45.91
C ASP A 245 -32.72 -35.73 44.90
N ILE A 246 -31.89 -34.79 44.43
CA ILE A 246 -30.78 -35.08 43.47
C ILE A 246 -29.47 -34.47 43.94
N SER A 247 -28.96 -34.92 45.09
CA SER A 247 -27.53 -34.82 45.37
C SER A 247 -27.10 -35.95 46.31
N ASP A 248 -26.68 -37.08 45.74
CA ASP A 248 -25.65 -37.96 46.30
C ASP A 248 -25.34 -39.07 45.28
N ASP A 249 -24.19 -38.97 44.61
CA ASP A 249 -23.30 -40.11 44.24
C ASP A 249 -22.25 -39.65 43.22
N GLU A 250 -21.11 -39.16 43.70
CA GLU A 250 -19.84 -39.13 42.95
C GLU A 250 -18.76 -39.78 43.82
N ALA A 251 -18.50 -41.07 43.58
CA ALA A 251 -17.30 -41.74 44.04
C ALA A 251 -16.88 -42.87 43.07
N GLU A 252 -15.67 -42.72 42.53
CA GLU A 252 -14.76 -43.77 42.02
C GLU A 252 -15.19 -44.55 40.76
N ASN A 253 -14.41 -44.48 39.67
CA ASN A 253 -13.16 -45.21 39.49
C ASN A 253 -12.79 -45.35 37.99
N LYS A 254 -11.49 -45.19 37.73
CA LYS A 254 -10.60 -45.81 36.73
C LYS A 254 -11.11 -46.42 35.40
N ASP A 255 -10.31 -46.03 34.41
CA ASP A 255 -9.55 -46.88 33.46
C ASP A 255 -10.13 -47.22 32.08
N MET A 256 -9.31 -46.78 31.10
CA MET A 256 -8.80 -47.53 29.95
C MET A 256 -9.54 -47.41 28.60
N SER A 257 -8.78 -46.87 27.63
CA SER A 257 -8.64 -47.22 26.19
C SER A 257 -9.90 -47.53 25.36
N ASP A 258 -10.13 -46.92 24.18
CA ASP A 258 -9.34 -47.01 22.95
C ASP A 258 -9.92 -46.01 21.91
N ARG A 259 -9.11 -45.26 21.14
CA ARG A 259 -8.88 -45.39 19.67
C ARG A 259 -10.16 -45.52 18.82
N ASP A 260 -10.38 -44.83 17.72
CA ASP A 260 -9.57 -43.95 16.88
C ASP A 260 -10.47 -43.14 15.92
N SER A 261 -9.86 -42.12 15.33
CA SER A 261 -10.30 -41.09 14.39
C SER A 261 -11.24 -41.47 13.24
N SER A 262 -12.06 -40.50 12.79
CA SER A 262 -12.50 -40.40 11.40
C SER A 262 -12.95 -38.98 11.04
N THR A 263 -12.20 -38.29 10.17
CA THR A 263 -12.77 -37.55 9.04
C THR A 263 -11.70 -37.27 8.00
N ASN A 264 -11.86 -37.81 6.79
CA ASN A 264 -11.52 -37.09 5.58
C ASN A 264 -12.24 -37.63 4.33
N ALA A 265 -12.63 -36.67 3.49
CA ALA A 265 -12.69 -36.71 2.04
C ALA A 265 -14.02 -36.98 1.28
N VAL A 266 -14.48 -35.89 0.63
CA VAL A 266 -14.70 -35.73 -0.82
C VAL A 266 -15.85 -36.48 -1.52
N ARG A 267 -16.95 -35.74 -1.72
CA ARG A 267 -17.76 -35.48 -2.92
C ARG A 267 -17.44 -36.25 -4.23
N GLN A 268 -18.39 -37.06 -4.74
CA GLN A 268 -18.69 -37.20 -6.19
C GLN A 268 -20.18 -37.53 -6.48
N ARG A 269 -20.62 -37.15 -7.69
CA ARG A 269 -21.99 -37.15 -8.27
C ARG A 269 -22.39 -38.49 -8.94
N PRO A 270 -23.67 -38.69 -9.33
CA PRO A 270 -24.29 -40.00 -9.56
C PRO A 270 -24.31 -40.44 -11.02
N VAL A 271 -24.51 -41.76 -11.24
CA VAL A 271 -25.05 -42.31 -12.49
C VAL A 271 -26.04 -43.42 -12.18
N ASN A 272 -27.28 -43.26 -12.65
CA ASN A 272 -28.31 -44.29 -12.73
C ASN A 272 -27.97 -45.33 -13.80
N LEU A 273 -28.22 -46.61 -13.56
CA LEU A 273 -28.76 -47.49 -14.59
C LEU A 273 -29.63 -48.59 -13.98
N ALA A 274 -30.78 -48.79 -14.61
CA ALA A 274 -31.85 -49.68 -14.23
C ALA A 274 -31.63 -51.14 -14.66
N ALA A 275 -32.33 -52.02 -13.94
CA ALA A 275 -33.06 -53.20 -14.43
C ALA A 275 -32.28 -54.40 -15.03
N ALA A 276 -32.44 -55.55 -14.36
CA ALA A 276 -33.29 -56.67 -14.79
C ALA A 276 -32.63 -58.07 -14.70
N THR A 277 -33.34 -58.95 -13.98
CA THR A 277 -33.56 -60.41 -14.21
C THR A 277 -32.33 -61.33 -14.33
N ASP A 278 -32.06 -62.17 -13.34
CA ASP A 278 -32.71 -63.47 -13.03
C ASP A 278 -32.43 -64.58 -14.07
N LYS A 279 -31.64 -65.55 -13.61
CA LYS A 279 -31.66 -66.98 -13.96
C LYS A 279 -30.99 -67.74 -12.81
N SER A 280 -31.77 -68.22 -11.85
CA SER A 280 -32.05 -69.66 -11.66
C SER A 280 -32.73 -69.95 -10.32
#